data_AF-A0A6N0LUF1-F1
#
_entry.id   AF-A0A6N0LUF1-F1
#
_cell.length_a   1.000
_cell.length_b   1.000
_cell.length_c   1.000
_cell.angle_alpha   90.00
_cell.angle_beta   90.00
_cell.angle_gamma   90.00
#
_symmetry.space_group_name_H-M   'P 1'
#
loop_
_entity.id
_entity.type
_entity.pdbx_description
1 polymer ?
#
loop_
_entity_poly.entity_id
_entity_poly.type
_entity_poly.pdbx_seq_one_letter_code
_entity_poly.pdbx_strand_id
1 'polypeptide(L)' 'MDILSSYLYARPSLIEGVARMVDFGNTLQVYNTSLSSEQADYLALLSDWAVVGNDLKKAMAEYTKVQ' A
#
# COMPACT_ATOMS: atom_id res chain seq x y z
N MET A 1 -5.17 -6.83 -2.16
CA MET A 1 -4.26 -5.83 -1.55
C MET A 1 -5.03 -4.54 -1.39
N ASP A 2 -5.03 -3.95 -0.19
CA ASP A 2 -5.72 -2.67 0.04
C ASP A 2 -4.98 -1.54 -0.70
N ILE A 3 -5.73 -0.55 -1.20
CA ILE A 3 -5.18 0.68 -1.81
C ILE A 3 -4.22 1.35 -0.84
N LEU A 4 -4.60 1.38 0.44
CA LEU A 4 -3.85 1.98 1.53
C LEU A 4 -2.52 1.25 1.78
N SER A 5 -2.53 -0.09 1.81
CA SER A 5 -1.29 -0.88 1.95
C SER A 5 -0.32 -0.74 0.77
N SER A 6 -0.81 -0.32 -0.41
CA SER A 6 0.01 -0.09 -1.60
C SER A 6 0.40 1.39 -1.78
N TYR A 7 0.05 2.28 -0.84
CA TYR A 7 0.16 3.72 -1.06
C TYR A 7 1.59 4.21 -1.32
N LEU A 8 2.61 3.58 -0.73
CA LEU A 8 4.00 4.04 -0.83
C LEU A 8 4.68 3.72 -2.17
N TYR A 9 4.12 2.82 -2.98
CA TYR A 9 4.76 2.35 -4.20
C TYR A 9 3.77 2.21 -5.35
N ALA A 10 4.30 2.27 -6.58
CA ALA A 10 3.50 1.99 -7.76
C ALA A 10 2.97 0.56 -7.72
N ARG A 11 1.70 0.37 -8.05
CA ARG A 11 1.11 -0.98 -8.08
C ARG A 11 1.83 -1.84 -9.12
N PRO A 12 2.38 -3.00 -8.74
CA PRO A 12 3.09 -3.86 -9.68
C PRO A 12 2.19 -4.26 -10.85
N SER A 13 2.75 -4.24 -12.06
CA SER A 13 2.09 -4.74 -13.26
C SER A 13 2.91 -5.83 -13.95
N LEU A 14 2.25 -6.63 -14.80
CA LEU A 14 2.91 -7.71 -15.54
C LEU A 14 4.03 -7.18 -16.45
N ILE A 15 3.76 -6.08 -17.16
CA ILE A 15 4.70 -5.48 -18.11
C ILE A 15 5.91 -4.92 -17.36
N GLU A 16 5.68 -4.21 -16.26
CA GLU A 16 6.74 -3.73 -15.38
C GLU A 16 7.60 -4.87 -14.84
N GLY A 17 6.97 -5.97 -14.40
CA GLY A 17 7.68 -7.16 -13.93
C GLY A 17 8.59 -7.78 -14.99
N VAL A 18 8.16 -7.85 -16.24
CA VAL A 18 9.01 -8.31 -17.36
C VAL A 18 10.14 -7.33 -17.63
N ALA A 19 9.87 -6.02 -17.64
CA ALA A 19 10.86 -4.98 -17.88
C ALA A 19 11.97 -4.96 -16.80
N ARG A 20 11.64 -5.30 -15.55
CA ARG A 20 12.62 -5.41 -14.45
C ARG A 20 13.71 -6.46 -14.69
N MET A 21 13.48 -7.47 -15.52
CA MET A 21 14.50 -8.50 -15.84
C MET A 21 15.70 -7.95 -16.61
N VAL A 22 15.56 -6.78 -17.25
CA VAL A 22 16.61 -6.13 -18.03
C VAL A 22 16.96 -4.73 -17.50
N ASP A 23 16.37 -4.31 -16.38
CA ASP A 23 16.62 -3.02 -15.73
C ASP A 23 17.85 -3.07 -14.80
N PHE A 24 19.04 -3.25 -15.38
CA PHE A 24 20.29 -3.24 -14.62
C PHE A 24 20.64 -1.86 -14.02
N GLY A 25 19.95 -0.81 -14.47
CA GLY A 25 20.13 0.56 -14.00
C GLY A 25 19.21 0.98 -12.85
N ASN A 26 18.34 0.10 -12.35
CA ASN A 26 17.37 0.38 -11.28
C ASN A 26 16.45 1.59 -11.60
N THR A 27 16.13 1.78 -12.87
CA THR A 27 15.34 2.92 -13.37
C THR A 27 13.83 2.73 -13.15
N LEU A 28 13.38 1.49 -12.94
CA LEU A 28 11.98 1.14 -12.70
C LEU A 28 11.61 1.10 -11.21
N GLN A 29 12.57 1.32 -10.31
CA GLN A 29 12.33 1.37 -8.86
C GLN A 29 11.87 2.77 -8.44
N VAL A 30 10.57 3.02 -8.50
CA VAL A 30 9.95 4.31 -8.17
C VAL A 30 8.98 4.20 -6.97
N TYR A 31 8.97 5.23 -6.14
CA TYR A 31 8.08 5.37 -4.98
C TYR A 31 7.17 6.58 -5.17
N ASN A 32 6.02 6.57 -4.49
CA ASN A 32 5.15 7.74 -4.45
C ASN A 32 5.77 8.81 -3.54
N THR A 33 5.77 10.06 -4.00
CA THR A 33 6.36 11.20 -3.29
C THR A 33 5.28 12.19 -2.84
N SER A 34 5.46 12.75 -1.64
CA SER A 34 4.62 13.83 -1.09
C SER A 34 5.31 15.19 -1.24
N LEU A 35 4.57 16.28 -1.01
CA LEU A 35 5.12 17.65 -1.07
C LEU A 35 6.13 17.93 0.05
N SER A 36 6.03 17.22 1.18
CA SER A 36 6.96 17.31 2.30
C SER A 36 7.12 15.97 3.03
N SER A 37 8.18 15.84 3.84
CA SER A 37 8.42 14.70 4.73
C SER A 37 7.26 14.50 5.70
N GLU A 38 6.79 15.57 6.33
CA GLU A 38 5.72 15.54 7.33
C GLU A 38 4.42 15.06 6.71
N GLN A 39 4.14 15.46 5.46
CA GLN A 39 2.99 14.97 4.73
C GLN A 39 3.12 13.47 4.41
N ALA A 40 4.30 13.01 4.01
CA ALA A 40 4.54 11.59 3.74
C ALA A 40 4.29 10.74 5.00
N ASP A 41 4.85 11.16 6.14
CA ASP A 41 4.69 10.46 7.42
C ASP A 41 3.23 10.44 7.87
N TYR A 42 2.53 11.58 7.76
CA TYR A 42 1.11 11.67 8.09
C TYR A 42 0.26 10.71 7.24
N LEU A 43 0.47 10.69 5.92
CA LEU A 43 -0.30 9.85 5.00
C LEU A 43 -0.01 8.36 5.22
N ALA A 44 1.25 8.01 5.50
CA ALA A 44 1.63 6.63 5.83
C ALA A 44 0.92 6.16 7.11
N LEU A 45 0.97 6.95 8.19
CA LEU A 45 0.35 6.60 9.47
C LEU A 45 -1.18 6.51 9.35
N LEU A 46 -1.80 7.45 8.64
CA LEU A 46 -3.24 7.45 8.37
C LEU A 46 -3.66 6.17 7.63
N SER A 47 -2.86 5.79 6.62
CA SER A 47 -3.09 4.61 5.80
C SER A 47 -3.06 3.33 6.63
N ASP A 48 -2.06 3.17 7.49
CA ASP A 48 -1.92 2.01 8.37
C ASP A 48 -3.10 1.86 9.33
N TRP A 49 -3.51 2.96 9.98
CA TRP A 49 -4.65 2.95 10.90
C TRP A 49 -5.97 2.65 10.20
N ALA A 50 -6.16 3.15 8.98
CA ALA A 50 -7.36 2.86 8.20
C ALA A 50 -7.45 1.37 7.82
N VAL A 51 -6.33 0.72 7.48
CA VAL A 51 -6.29 -0.74 7.23
C VAL A 51 -6.61 -1.52 8.52
N VAL A 52 -5.95 -1.19 9.63
CA VAL A 52 -6.22 -1.82 10.93
C VAL A 52 -7.70 -1.70 11.32
N GLY A 53 -8.28 -0.51 11.19
CA GLY A 53 -9.70 -0.28 11.49
C GLY A 53 -10.64 -1.11 10.60
N ASN A 54 -10.33 -1.22 9.31
CA ASN A 54 -11.10 -2.05 8.37
C ASN A 54 -11.04 -3.54 8.74
N ASP A 55 -9.87 -4.03 9.14
CA ASP A 55 -9.70 -5.45 9.50
C ASP A 55 -10.35 -5.78 10.85
N LEU A 56 -10.29 -4.87 11.84
CA LEU A 56 -11.07 -5.00 13.08
C LEU A 56 -12.57 -5.06 12.80
N LYS A 57 -13.08 -4.17 11.94
CA LYS A 57 -14.50 -4.16 11.57
C LYS A 57 -14.94 -5.48 10.92
N LYS A 58 -14.12 -6.05 10.04
CA LYS A 58 -14.39 -7.35 9.42
C LYS A 58 -14.40 -8.47 10.46
N ALA A 59 -13.39 -8.53 11.33
CA ALA A 59 -13.28 -9.54 12.37
C ALA A 59 -14.47 -9.51 13.34
N MET A 60 -14.90 -8.32 13.76
CA MET A 60 -16.10 -8.15 14.59
C MET A 60 -17.37 -8.62 13.87
N ALA A 61 -17.53 -8.26 12.59
CA ALA A 61 -18.68 -8.68 11.81
C ALA A 61 -18.73 -10.20 11.58
N GLU A 62 -17.57 -10.85 11.42
CA GLU A 62 -17.47 -12.31 11.33
C GLU A 62 -17.81 -12.97 12.66
N TYR A 63 -17.28 -12.47 13.77
CA TYR A 63 -17.59 -12.98 15.11
C TYR A 63 -19.11 -12.94 15.39
N THR A 64 -19.76 -11.82 15.09
CA THR A 64 -21.21 -11.66 15.28
C THR A 64 -22.06 -12.62 14.42
N LYS A 65 -21.56 -13.08 13.27
CA LYS A 65 -22.28 -14.06 12.42
C LYS A 65 -22.15 -15.50 12.91
N VAL A 66 -21.12 -15.80 13.70
CA VAL A 66 -20.83 -17.15 14.24
C VAL A 66 -21.54 -17.39 15.58
N GLN A 67 -21.93 -16.31 16.27
CA GLN A 67 -22.83 -16.35 17.43
C GLN A 67 -24.29 -16.41 17.00
#